data_AF-A0A3G2S209-F1
#
_entry.id   AF-A0A3G2S209-F1
#
_cell.length_a   1.000
_cell.length_b   1.000
_cell.length_c   1.000
_cell.angle_alpha   90.00
_cell.angle_beta   90.00
_cell.angle_gamma   90.00
#
_symmetry.space_group_name_H-M   'P 1'
#
loop_
_entity.id
_entity.type
_entity.pdbx_description
1 polymer ?
#
loop_
_entity_poly.entity_id
_entity_poly.type
_entity_poly.pdbx_seq_one_letter_code
_entity_poly.pdbx_strand_id
1 'polypeptide(L)'
;MATRKRKSTQDVPDGKRHHASKSLPDWPHSLHAMPAAVLARMTPHGRARRLLHVGATPESLPCRHEQFQAVLDCTCDALRAGVGACAYICGVPGTGKTATVREAVRTLQRMQVRNEVPAFTFVEINGMKLATPMQAYTELWCGISDGKSRLQPRAALTKLSAHFEGRQRSRPTVVLMDELDMFVTSRQDVIYNMFHWPDMPHSRLIVLAVANTMDLPERTLQPKVASRLGMTRIPFMPYTNKQLFDIVRARLDVNEDGTPAATSPATQGCETVFRMDALIFASKRVANVSGDARRMLDVCRRAVEAADEHASARHQDPVPITIHDIRDVMDRMARSGRAAHMAGLSLHAKLLLASCVV
;
A
#
# COMPACT_ATOMS: atom_id res chain seq x y z
N MET A 1 29.20 71.71 10.07
CA MET A 1 30.05 70.50 10.21
C MET A 1 29.14 69.28 10.02
N ALA A 2 28.89 68.73 8.84
CA ALA A 2 29.81 68.09 7.89
C ALA A 2 30.76 67.09 8.57
N THR A 3 30.43 65.79 8.55
CA THR A 3 31.19 64.81 7.75
C THR A 3 30.48 63.46 7.60
N ARG A 4 30.73 62.88 6.43
CA ARG A 4 30.15 61.72 5.76
C ARG A 4 31.27 60.69 5.62
N LYS A 5 31.00 59.37 5.73
CA LYS A 5 31.77 58.24 5.16
C LYS A 5 31.19 56.93 5.71
N ARG A 6 31.13 55.78 5.02
CA ARG A 6 31.00 55.35 3.61
C ARG A 6 30.78 53.81 3.70
N LYS A 7 30.07 53.25 2.71
CA LYS A 7 29.76 51.82 2.53
C LYS A 7 30.99 50.89 2.56
N SER A 8 30.78 49.64 2.98
CA SER A 8 31.28 48.46 2.25
C SER A 8 30.34 47.27 2.42
N THR A 9 29.73 46.91 1.29
CA THR A 9 29.03 45.67 0.95
C THR A 9 29.98 44.47 1.04
N GLN A 10 29.51 43.38 1.64
CA GLN A 10 29.99 42.03 1.31
C GLN A 10 28.77 41.14 1.08
N ASP A 11 28.54 40.88 -0.21
CA ASP A 11 27.68 39.84 -0.74
C ASP A 11 28.17 38.47 -0.25
N VAL A 12 27.25 37.66 0.26
CA VAL A 12 27.43 36.21 0.41
C VAL A 12 26.37 35.54 -0.47
N PRO A 13 26.72 34.59 -1.35
CA PRO A 13 25.85 34.17 -2.43
C PRO A 13 24.71 33.28 -1.95
N ASP A 14 23.59 33.47 -2.64
CA ASP A 14 22.32 32.77 -2.54
C ASP A 14 22.48 31.25 -2.75
N GLY A 15 22.58 30.52 -1.65
CA GLY A 15 22.58 29.06 -1.63
C GLY A 15 21.16 28.54 -1.87
N LYS A 16 20.88 28.19 -3.13
CA LYS A 16 19.66 27.50 -3.61
C LYS A 16 19.14 26.49 -2.58
N ARG A 17 18.09 26.88 -1.85
CA ARG A 17 17.30 25.96 -1.03
C ARG A 17 16.51 25.06 -1.98
N HIS A 18 17.05 23.89 -2.28
CA HIS A 18 16.28 22.80 -2.87
C HIS A 18 15.17 22.44 -1.87
N HIS A 19 13.97 22.95 -2.14
CA HIS A 19 12.78 22.68 -1.36
C HIS A 19 12.40 21.21 -1.47
N ALA A 20 12.52 20.49 -0.35
CA ALA A 20 12.07 19.12 -0.21
C ALA A 20 10.58 19.04 -0.56
N SER A 21 10.26 18.45 -1.72
CA SER A 21 8.93 17.89 -1.93
C SER A 21 8.67 16.90 -0.79
N LYS A 22 7.46 16.90 -0.22
CA LYS A 22 7.05 15.91 0.77
C LYS A 22 7.11 14.52 0.11
N SER A 23 8.28 13.90 0.17
CA SER A 23 8.49 12.51 -0.17
C SER A 23 7.63 11.68 0.75
N LEU A 24 7.09 10.58 0.22
CA LEU A 24 6.45 9.57 1.07
C LEU A 24 7.40 9.24 2.23
N PRO A 25 6.90 9.10 3.48
CA PRO A 25 7.76 8.70 4.58
C PRO A 25 8.44 7.37 4.21
N ASP A 26 9.76 7.32 4.40
CA ASP A 26 10.53 6.08 4.29
C ASP A 26 9.91 5.05 5.24
N TRP A 27 9.69 3.85 4.72
CA TRP A 27 9.00 2.80 5.45
C TRP A 27 9.75 2.47 6.74
N PRO A 28 9.07 2.44 7.91
CA PRO A 28 9.70 1.92 9.10
C PRO A 28 9.90 0.41 8.91
N HIS A 29 11.14 -0.03 9.05
CA HIS A 29 11.59 -1.43 9.19
C HIS A 29 11.77 -2.28 7.91
N SER A 30 12.39 -1.76 6.85
CA SER A 30 13.04 -2.67 5.89
C SER A 30 14.24 -3.34 6.58
N LEU A 31 14.30 -4.68 6.59
CA LEU A 31 15.47 -5.42 7.08
C LEU A 31 16.76 -5.01 6.37
N HIS A 32 16.64 -4.54 5.11
CA HIS A 32 17.75 -4.01 4.32
C HIS A 32 18.33 -2.69 4.88
N ALA A 33 17.60 -2.00 5.76
CA ALA A 33 18.08 -0.79 6.45
C ALA A 33 18.75 -1.09 7.80
N MET A 34 18.79 -2.36 8.26
CA MET A 34 19.46 -2.72 9.52
C MET A 34 20.96 -2.93 9.32
N PRO A 35 21.80 -2.58 10.31
CA PRO A 35 23.24 -2.85 10.26
C PRO A 35 23.51 -4.35 10.10
N ALA A 36 24.44 -4.71 9.21
CA ALA A 36 24.81 -6.10 8.94
C ALA A 36 25.24 -6.88 10.21
N ALA A 37 25.80 -6.19 11.21
CA ALA A 37 26.16 -6.77 12.50
C ALA A 37 24.95 -7.26 13.32
N VAL A 38 23.79 -6.60 13.19
CA VAL A 38 22.55 -7.06 13.84
C VAL A 38 21.99 -8.26 13.10
N LEU A 39 22.02 -8.24 11.77
CA LEU A 39 21.55 -9.34 10.90
C LEU A 39 22.37 -10.63 11.12
N ALA A 40 23.69 -10.51 11.27
CA ALA A 40 24.58 -11.64 11.54
C ALA A 40 24.33 -12.33 12.90
N ARG A 41 23.79 -11.59 13.88
CA ARG A 41 23.43 -12.13 15.21
C ARG A 41 22.07 -12.83 15.23
N MET A 42 21.28 -12.74 14.16
CA MET A 42 19.94 -13.31 14.10
C MET A 42 19.95 -14.71 13.51
N THR A 43 19.14 -15.61 14.08
CA THR A 43 18.87 -16.93 13.50
C THR A 43 18.21 -16.78 12.12
N PRO A 44 18.42 -17.73 11.19
CA PRO A 44 17.75 -17.71 9.89
C PRO A 44 16.22 -17.65 10.00
N HIS A 45 15.65 -18.37 10.96
CA HIS A 45 14.22 -18.34 11.28
C HIS A 45 13.77 -16.95 11.78
N GLY A 46 14.57 -16.30 12.64
CA GLY A 46 14.31 -14.93 13.09
C GLY A 46 14.36 -13.89 11.96
N ARG A 47 15.23 -14.08 10.96
CA ARG A 47 15.27 -13.26 9.74
C ARG A 47 14.06 -13.52 8.86
N ALA A 48 13.75 -14.77 8.55
CA ALA A 48 12.57 -15.18 7.78
C ALA A 48 11.27 -14.63 8.38
N ARG A 49 11.10 -14.70 9.70
CA ARG A 49 9.93 -14.15 10.41
C ARG A 49 9.74 -12.65 10.17
N ARG A 50 10.83 -11.88 10.13
CA ARG A 50 10.80 -10.43 9.86
C ARG A 50 10.60 -10.13 8.37
N LEU A 51 11.20 -10.90 7.46
CA LEU A 51 10.99 -10.77 6.01
C LEU A 51 9.53 -11.07 5.60
N LEU A 52 8.93 -12.06 6.25
CA LEU A 52 7.53 -12.47 6.04
C LEU A 52 6.53 -11.55 6.76
N HIS A 53 6.98 -10.57 7.52
CA HIS A 53 6.08 -9.62 8.16
C HIS A 53 5.39 -8.76 7.10
N VAL A 54 4.05 -8.69 7.14
CA VAL A 54 3.23 -7.96 6.16
C VAL A 54 3.63 -6.48 6.02
N GLY A 55 4.09 -5.86 7.11
CA GLY A 55 4.54 -4.47 7.12
C GLY A 55 5.91 -4.21 6.50
N ALA A 56 6.76 -5.23 6.33
CA ALA A 56 7.96 -5.10 5.53
C ALA A 56 7.51 -5.20 4.08
N THR A 57 7.29 -4.12 3.35
CA THR A 57 6.98 -4.17 1.90
C THR A 57 8.28 -4.04 1.10
N PRO A 58 8.50 -4.84 0.04
CA PRO A 58 9.71 -4.72 -0.77
C PRO A 58 9.65 -3.44 -1.60
N GLU A 59 10.79 -3.01 -2.12
CA GLU A 59 10.84 -1.85 -3.02
C GLU A 59 10.08 -2.10 -4.33
N SER A 60 10.03 -3.35 -4.79
CA SER A 60 9.23 -3.77 -5.93
C SER A 60 8.30 -4.93 -5.61
N LEU A 61 7.03 -4.80 -5.98
CA LEU A 61 6.02 -5.83 -5.80
C LEU A 61 6.08 -6.88 -6.92
N PRO A 62 6.44 -8.14 -6.60
CA PRO A 62 6.42 -9.20 -7.59
C PRO A 62 4.97 -9.48 -8.06
N CYS A 63 4.85 -10.02 -9.27
CA CYS A 63 3.59 -10.47 -9.86
C CYS A 63 2.54 -9.38 -10.13
N ARG A 64 2.90 -8.09 -10.03
CA ARG A 64 2.01 -6.94 -10.37
C ARG A 64 2.61 -5.97 -11.40
N HIS A 65 3.60 -6.42 -12.16
CA HIS A 65 4.30 -5.60 -13.15
C HIS A 65 3.37 -4.99 -14.20
N GLU A 66 2.39 -5.74 -14.71
CA GLU A 66 1.42 -5.23 -15.69
C GLU A 66 0.55 -4.10 -15.11
N GLN A 67 0.02 -4.28 -13.90
CA GLN A 67 -0.80 -3.26 -13.25
C GLN A 67 0.03 -2.04 -12.83
N PHE A 68 1.26 -2.27 -12.37
CA PHE A 68 2.23 -1.21 -12.08
C PHE A 68 2.50 -0.36 -13.32
N GLN A 69 2.79 -1.01 -14.46
CA GLN A 69 3.06 -0.32 -15.72
C GLN A 69 1.83 0.45 -16.20
N ALA A 70 0.63 -0.14 -16.12
CA ALA A 70 -0.62 0.54 -16.49
C ALA A 70 -0.87 1.82 -15.65
N VAL A 71 -0.59 1.79 -14.34
CA VAL A 71 -0.72 2.99 -13.48
C VAL A 71 0.34 4.03 -13.84
N LEU A 72 1.58 3.60 -14.09
CA LEU A 72 2.66 4.49 -14.51
C LEU A 72 2.37 5.17 -15.84
N ASP A 73 2.04 4.40 -16.87
CA ASP A 73 1.79 4.89 -18.23
C ASP A 73 0.62 5.89 -18.22
N CYS A 74 -0.51 5.51 -17.59
CA CYS A 74 -1.66 6.41 -17.44
C CYS A 74 -1.29 7.75 -16.79
N THR A 75 -0.49 7.72 -15.71
CA THR A 75 -0.10 8.93 -14.99
C THR A 75 0.94 9.74 -15.76
N CYS A 76 1.94 9.08 -16.35
CA CYS A 76 2.97 9.70 -17.18
C CYS A 76 2.38 10.42 -18.38
N ASP A 77 1.48 9.75 -19.11
CA ASP A 77 0.86 10.30 -20.32
C ASP A 77 0.00 11.51 -19.98
N ALA A 78 -0.79 11.44 -18.90
CA ALA A 78 -1.58 12.57 -18.42
C ALA A 78 -0.69 13.75 -17.97
N LEU A 79 0.41 13.48 -17.26
CA LEU A 79 1.36 14.51 -16.85
C LEU A 79 2.04 15.19 -18.04
N ARG A 80 2.47 14.42 -19.05
CA ARG A 80 3.13 14.94 -20.26
C ARG A 80 2.18 15.73 -21.15
N ALA A 81 0.97 15.22 -21.37
CA ALA A 81 -0.07 15.91 -22.11
C ALA A 81 -0.61 17.14 -21.36
N GLY A 82 -0.41 17.20 -20.03
CA GLY A 82 -0.88 18.30 -19.18
C GLY A 82 -2.40 18.35 -19.10
N VAL A 83 -3.04 17.18 -19.14
CA VAL A 83 -4.49 16.99 -19.05
C VAL A 83 -4.84 16.29 -17.72
N GLY A 84 -6.05 16.50 -17.23
CA GLY A 84 -6.58 15.72 -16.12
C GLY A 84 -6.87 14.28 -16.56
N ALA A 85 -6.75 13.35 -15.61
CA ALA A 85 -7.03 11.94 -15.86
C ALA A 85 -7.61 11.28 -14.59
N CYS A 86 -8.32 10.17 -14.78
CA CYS A 86 -8.86 9.39 -13.69
C CYS A 86 -8.57 7.91 -13.96
N ALA A 87 -7.96 7.24 -12.98
CA ALA A 87 -7.73 5.80 -13.02
C ALA A 87 -8.46 5.14 -11.86
N TYR A 88 -9.24 4.10 -12.17
CA TYR A 88 -9.96 3.31 -11.19
C TYR A 88 -9.27 1.97 -10.95
N ILE A 89 -8.66 1.83 -9.78
CA ILE A 89 -7.96 0.63 -9.34
C ILE A 89 -8.86 -0.15 -8.39
N CYS A 90 -9.33 -1.32 -8.82
CA CYS A 90 -10.32 -2.10 -8.06
C CYS A 90 -9.89 -3.56 -7.88
N GLY A 91 -10.24 -4.17 -6.76
CA GLY A 91 -10.00 -5.59 -6.54
C GLY A 91 -10.13 -5.98 -5.08
N VAL A 92 -10.14 -7.28 -4.78
CA VAL A 92 -10.32 -7.77 -3.40
C VAL A 92 -9.21 -7.26 -2.46
N PRO A 93 -9.47 -7.11 -1.15
CA PRO A 93 -8.43 -6.73 -0.20
C PRO A 93 -7.25 -7.73 -0.24
N GLY A 94 -6.05 -7.24 0.06
CA GLY A 94 -4.85 -8.09 0.11
C GLY A 94 -4.16 -8.39 -1.24
N THR A 95 -4.65 -7.82 -2.34
CA THR A 95 -4.06 -7.96 -3.70
C THR A 95 -2.93 -6.98 -4.00
N GLY A 96 -2.52 -6.13 -3.05
CA GLY A 96 -1.39 -5.22 -3.23
C GLY A 96 -1.68 -3.89 -3.95
N LYS A 97 -2.95 -3.51 -4.13
CA LYS A 97 -3.38 -2.27 -4.81
C LYS A 97 -2.64 -1.00 -4.35
N THR A 98 -2.83 -0.64 -3.08
CA THR A 98 -2.22 0.58 -2.49
C THR A 98 -0.70 0.53 -2.53
N ALA A 99 -0.11 -0.66 -2.36
CA ALA A 99 1.33 -0.83 -2.40
C ALA A 99 1.88 -0.58 -3.82
N THR A 100 1.19 -1.09 -4.85
CA THR A 100 1.56 -0.93 -6.27
C THR A 100 1.44 0.54 -6.70
N VAL A 101 0.36 1.22 -6.29
CA VAL A 101 0.16 2.64 -6.61
C VAL A 101 1.20 3.52 -5.92
N ARG A 102 1.53 3.25 -4.65
CA ARG A 102 2.61 3.98 -3.95
C ARG A 102 3.97 3.72 -4.60
N GLU A 103 4.25 2.50 -5.05
CA GLU A 103 5.47 2.19 -5.81
C GLU A 103 5.53 3.00 -7.11
N ALA A 104 4.45 3.02 -7.88
CA ALA A 104 4.35 3.80 -9.13
C ALA A 104 4.61 5.29 -8.87
N VAL A 105 3.98 5.87 -7.85
CA VAL A 105 4.20 7.27 -7.47
C VAL A 105 5.65 7.55 -7.06
N ARG A 106 6.31 6.64 -6.31
CA ARG A 106 7.74 6.79 -5.98
C ARG A 106 8.62 6.77 -7.22
N THR A 107 8.30 5.92 -8.20
CA THR A 107 9.00 5.87 -9.48
C THR A 107 8.80 7.16 -10.26
N LEU A 108 7.57 7.70 -10.30
CA LEU A 108 7.28 9.01 -10.90
C LEU A 108 8.03 10.16 -10.20
N GLN A 109 8.12 10.14 -8.88
CA GLN A 109 8.90 11.14 -8.13
C GLN A 109 10.41 11.04 -8.46
N ARG A 110 10.95 9.83 -8.65
CA ARG A 110 12.33 9.62 -9.12
C ARG A 110 12.53 10.15 -10.54
N MET A 111 11.59 9.88 -11.44
CA MET A 111 11.58 10.42 -12.81
C MET A 111 11.48 11.95 -12.84
N GLN A 112 10.72 12.53 -11.90
CA GLN A 112 10.61 13.97 -11.74
C GLN A 112 11.96 14.60 -11.37
N VAL A 113 12.72 14.00 -10.45
CA VAL A 113 14.07 14.47 -10.07
C VAL A 113 15.03 14.42 -11.26
N ARG A 114 14.85 13.44 -12.16
CA ARG A 114 15.61 13.30 -13.41
C ARG A 114 15.10 14.20 -14.55
N ASN A 115 14.08 15.02 -14.32
CA ASN A 115 13.41 15.85 -15.32
C ASN A 115 12.80 15.07 -16.50
N GLU A 116 12.45 13.79 -16.33
CA GLU A 116 11.78 12.98 -17.36
C GLU A 116 10.25 13.24 -17.42
N VAL A 117 9.69 13.75 -16.33
CA VAL A 117 8.28 14.14 -16.20
C VAL A 117 8.15 15.54 -15.58
N PRO A 118 7.08 16.31 -15.91
CA PRO A 118 6.85 17.62 -15.31
C PRO A 118 6.74 17.56 -13.79
N ALA A 119 7.17 18.62 -13.11
CA ALA A 119 7.04 18.72 -11.66
C ALA A 119 5.58 18.72 -11.21
N PHE A 120 5.17 17.73 -10.41
CA PHE A 120 3.80 17.58 -9.92
C PHE A 120 3.75 17.58 -8.38
N THR A 121 2.58 17.84 -7.82
CA THR A 121 2.31 17.70 -6.39
C THR A 121 1.59 16.38 -6.16
N PHE A 122 2.07 15.58 -5.20
CA PHE A 122 1.42 14.33 -4.81
C PHE A 122 0.65 14.51 -3.49
N VAL A 123 -0.60 14.05 -3.45
CA VAL A 123 -1.44 14.06 -2.23
C VAL A 123 -2.07 12.69 -2.04
N GLU A 124 -1.94 12.12 -0.85
CA GLU A 124 -2.58 10.86 -0.47
C GLU A 124 -3.73 11.13 0.51
N ILE A 125 -4.92 10.62 0.18
CA ILE A 125 -6.14 10.73 0.98
C ILE A 125 -6.64 9.32 1.21
N ASN A 126 -6.63 8.86 2.46
CA ASN A 126 -7.15 7.54 2.83
C ASN A 126 -8.49 7.70 3.54
N GLY A 127 -9.53 7.06 3.00
CA GLY A 127 -10.90 7.16 3.50
C GLY A 127 -11.10 6.65 4.94
N MET A 128 -10.35 5.64 5.37
CA MET A 128 -10.40 5.12 6.74
C MET A 128 -9.76 6.03 7.78
N LYS A 129 -8.86 6.94 7.35
CA LYS A 129 -8.24 7.93 8.26
C LYS A 129 -9.14 9.14 8.51
N LEU A 130 -10.20 9.31 7.73
CA LEU A 130 -11.09 10.47 7.80
C LEU A 130 -12.34 10.11 8.62
N ALA A 131 -12.72 11.01 9.53
CA ALA A 131 -13.96 10.85 10.29
C ALA A 131 -15.20 11.16 9.43
N THR A 132 -15.06 12.07 8.47
CA THR A 132 -16.13 12.41 7.51
C THR A 132 -15.56 12.54 6.09
N PRO A 133 -16.29 12.08 5.06
CA PRO A 133 -15.83 12.17 3.66
C PRO A 133 -15.49 13.60 3.21
N MET A 134 -16.18 14.60 3.77
CA MET A 134 -15.92 16.01 3.47
C MET A 134 -14.51 16.48 3.86
N GLN A 135 -13.87 15.83 4.84
CA GLN A 135 -12.48 16.16 5.22
C GLN A 135 -11.47 15.90 4.09
N ALA A 136 -11.84 15.13 3.06
CA ALA A 136 -11.02 14.97 1.86
C ALA A 136 -10.67 16.31 1.21
N TYR A 137 -11.61 17.27 1.18
CA TYR A 137 -11.36 18.60 0.63
C TYR A 137 -10.28 19.35 1.43
N THR A 138 -10.30 19.21 2.75
CA THR A 138 -9.30 19.83 3.63
C THR A 138 -7.92 19.23 3.36
N GLU A 139 -7.81 17.90 3.27
CA GLU A 139 -6.53 17.23 3.01
C GLU A 139 -6.00 17.56 1.61
N LEU A 140 -6.88 17.59 0.59
CA LEU A 140 -6.50 17.98 -0.77
C LEU A 140 -5.97 19.42 -0.84
N TRP A 141 -6.72 20.38 -0.28
CA TRP A 141 -6.29 21.78 -0.28
C TRP A 141 -5.00 22.00 0.51
N CYS A 142 -4.85 21.30 1.64
CA CYS A 142 -3.64 21.31 2.44
C CYS A 142 -2.45 20.80 1.61
N GLY A 143 -2.63 19.71 0.85
CA GLY A 143 -1.61 19.15 -0.04
C GLY A 143 -1.20 20.11 -1.16
N ILE A 144 -2.17 20.74 -1.84
CA ILE A 144 -1.93 21.69 -2.93
C ILE A 144 -1.25 22.98 -2.42
N SER A 145 -1.60 23.43 -1.21
CA SER A 145 -1.04 24.64 -0.59
C SER A 145 0.28 24.40 0.16
N ASP A 146 0.95 23.27 -0.07
CA ASP A 146 2.17 22.83 0.64
C ASP A 146 2.04 22.78 2.18
N GLY A 147 0.82 22.66 2.71
CA GLY A 147 0.53 22.63 4.14
C GLY A 147 0.41 23.99 4.81
N LYS A 148 0.40 25.09 4.05
CA LYS A 148 0.37 26.46 4.60
C LYS A 148 -1.01 26.89 5.13
N SER A 149 -2.09 26.21 4.73
CA SER A 149 -3.45 26.60 5.09
C SER A 149 -4.36 25.39 5.22
N ARG A 150 -4.62 24.94 6.45
CA ARG A 150 -5.68 23.94 6.74
C ARG A 150 -7.01 24.67 6.90
N LEU A 151 -7.96 24.38 6.01
CA LEU A 151 -9.27 25.04 6.00
C LEU A 151 -10.37 24.08 6.41
N GLN A 152 -11.49 24.64 6.88
CA GLN A 152 -12.70 23.85 7.06
C GLN A 152 -13.19 23.29 5.71
N PRO A 153 -13.84 22.10 5.69
CA PRO A 153 -14.22 21.42 4.46
C PRO A 153 -14.97 22.27 3.42
N ARG A 154 -15.93 23.10 3.87
CA ARG A 154 -16.71 23.96 2.96
C ARG A 154 -15.86 25.07 2.32
N ALA A 155 -15.01 25.72 3.11
CA ALA A 155 -14.10 26.74 2.61
C ALA A 155 -13.03 26.13 1.68
N ALA A 156 -12.56 24.93 1.99
CA ALA A 156 -11.65 24.17 1.13
C ALA A 156 -12.30 23.85 -0.22
N LEU A 157 -13.57 23.40 -0.23
CA LEU A 157 -14.32 23.13 -1.45
C LEU A 157 -14.40 24.36 -2.37
N THR A 158 -14.80 25.52 -1.84
CA THR A 158 -14.90 26.76 -2.64
C THR A 158 -13.55 27.14 -3.25
N LYS A 159 -12.45 27.00 -2.51
CA LYS A 159 -11.12 27.28 -3.04
C LYS A 159 -10.63 26.25 -4.06
N LEU A 160 -10.94 24.97 -3.86
CA LEU A 160 -10.60 23.90 -4.80
C LEU A 160 -11.35 24.08 -6.12
N SER A 161 -12.66 24.35 -6.07
CA SER A 161 -13.45 24.68 -7.26
C SER A 161 -12.84 25.86 -8.01
N ALA A 162 -12.57 26.99 -7.33
CA ALA A 162 -11.94 28.14 -7.97
C ALA A 162 -10.53 27.83 -8.54
N HIS A 163 -9.79 26.92 -7.92
CA HIS A 163 -8.46 26.52 -8.36
C HIS A 163 -8.49 25.65 -9.64
N PHE A 164 -9.41 24.69 -9.72
CA PHE A 164 -9.52 23.77 -10.86
C PHE A 164 -10.39 24.32 -12.01
N GLU A 165 -11.33 25.22 -11.71
CA GLU A 165 -12.13 25.94 -12.72
C GLU A 165 -11.38 27.17 -13.26
N GLY A 166 -10.43 27.68 -12.49
CA GLY A 166 -9.64 28.84 -12.87
C GLY A 166 -8.76 28.58 -14.10
N ARG A 167 -8.63 29.59 -14.96
CA ARG A 167 -7.70 29.57 -16.13
C ARG A 167 -6.22 29.73 -15.75
N GLN A 168 -5.90 29.81 -14.46
CA GLN A 168 -4.52 29.94 -14.02
C GLN A 168 -3.78 28.62 -14.26
N ARG A 169 -2.56 28.71 -14.81
CA ARG A 169 -1.69 27.54 -14.97
C ARG A 169 -1.26 27.06 -13.58
N SER A 170 -1.99 26.09 -13.05
CA SER A 170 -1.63 25.41 -11.81
C SER A 170 -0.62 24.29 -12.08
N ARG A 171 0.12 23.94 -11.04
CA ARG A 171 1.01 22.79 -11.05
C ARG A 171 0.15 21.51 -11.13
N PRO A 172 0.52 20.52 -11.98
CA PRO A 172 -0.18 19.24 -12.01
C PRO A 172 -0.25 18.62 -10.61
N THR A 173 -1.40 18.07 -10.26
CA THR A 173 -1.63 17.44 -8.95
C THR A 173 -2.06 16.00 -9.17
N VAL A 174 -1.32 15.06 -8.58
CA VAL A 174 -1.65 13.64 -8.55
C VAL A 174 -2.23 13.32 -7.18
N VAL A 175 -3.48 12.89 -7.13
CA VAL A 175 -4.19 12.54 -5.90
C VAL A 175 -4.42 11.04 -5.85
N LEU A 176 -3.94 10.39 -4.80
CA LEU A 176 -4.31 9.02 -4.46
C LEU A 176 -5.49 9.05 -3.49
N MET A 177 -6.65 8.57 -3.95
CA MET A 177 -7.82 8.32 -3.10
C MET A 177 -7.85 6.84 -2.73
N ASP A 178 -7.32 6.51 -1.55
CA ASP A 178 -7.28 5.15 -1.02
C ASP A 178 -8.55 4.83 -0.23
N GLU A 179 -9.04 3.61 -0.38
CA GLU A 179 -10.32 3.14 0.19
C GLU A 179 -11.52 4.02 -0.25
N LEU A 180 -11.70 4.18 -1.57
CA LEU A 180 -12.77 4.97 -2.17
C LEU A 180 -14.17 4.59 -1.66
N ASP A 181 -14.38 3.31 -1.34
CA ASP A 181 -15.64 2.79 -0.80
C ASP A 181 -16.13 3.58 0.42
N MET A 182 -15.20 4.12 1.24
CA MET A 182 -15.51 4.92 2.43
C MET A 182 -16.05 6.32 2.12
N PHE A 183 -15.90 6.81 0.89
CA PHE A 183 -16.43 8.09 0.45
C PHE A 183 -17.84 7.98 -0.12
N VAL A 184 -18.36 6.77 -0.32
CA VAL A 184 -19.69 6.54 -0.85
C VAL A 184 -20.71 6.90 0.24
N THR A 185 -21.48 7.93 -0.04
CA THR A 185 -22.56 8.42 0.84
C THR A 185 -23.86 8.47 0.05
N SER A 186 -24.99 8.70 0.71
CA SER A 186 -26.30 8.84 0.04
C SER A 186 -26.32 9.97 -0.99
N ARG A 187 -25.60 11.07 -0.72
CA ARG A 187 -25.54 12.26 -1.59
C ARG A 187 -24.44 12.18 -2.65
N GLN A 188 -23.34 11.49 -2.34
CA GLN A 188 -22.18 11.28 -3.25
C GLN A 188 -21.45 12.55 -3.70
N ASP A 189 -21.73 13.71 -3.08
CA ASP A 189 -21.17 15.02 -3.48
C ASP A 189 -19.63 15.02 -3.55
N VAL A 190 -18.96 14.36 -2.59
CA VAL A 190 -17.49 14.30 -2.53
C VAL A 190 -16.91 13.54 -3.71
N ILE A 191 -17.46 12.37 -3.98
CA ILE A 191 -17.04 11.53 -5.11
C ILE A 191 -17.30 12.26 -6.42
N TYR A 192 -18.48 12.87 -6.58
CA TYR A 192 -18.85 13.62 -7.77
C TYR A 192 -17.84 14.74 -8.06
N ASN A 193 -17.54 15.58 -7.07
CA ASN A 193 -16.61 16.71 -7.25
C ASN A 193 -15.18 16.24 -7.57
N MET A 194 -14.68 15.23 -6.85
CA MET A 194 -13.33 14.69 -7.06
C MET A 194 -13.13 14.13 -8.47
N PHE A 195 -14.16 13.53 -9.07
CA PHE A 195 -14.10 13.00 -10.44
C PHE A 195 -14.60 13.98 -11.50
N HIS A 196 -15.21 15.10 -11.11
CA HIS A 196 -15.57 16.16 -12.03
C HIS A 196 -14.39 17.09 -12.33
N TRP A 197 -13.55 17.40 -11.34
CA TRP A 197 -12.43 18.31 -11.54
C TRP A 197 -11.39 17.87 -12.57
N PRO A 198 -11.03 16.58 -12.75
CA PRO A 198 -10.12 16.14 -13.81
C PRO A 198 -10.66 16.37 -15.23
N ASP A 199 -11.99 16.40 -15.38
CA ASP A 199 -12.71 16.57 -16.65
C ASP A 199 -12.76 18.05 -17.10
N MET A 200 -12.45 18.99 -16.20
CA MET A 200 -12.58 20.41 -16.49
C MET A 200 -11.49 20.89 -17.46
N PRO A 201 -11.84 21.72 -18.45
CA PRO A 201 -10.86 22.28 -19.37
C PRO A 201 -9.85 23.12 -18.57
N HIS A 202 -8.56 22.86 -18.78
CA HIS A 202 -7.42 23.46 -18.07
C HIS A 202 -7.10 22.88 -16.68
N SER A 203 -7.90 21.94 -16.16
CA SER A 203 -7.55 21.22 -14.94
C SER A 203 -6.45 20.20 -15.21
N ARG A 204 -5.46 20.17 -14.31
CA ARG A 204 -4.31 19.25 -14.33
C ARG A 204 -4.33 18.31 -13.13
N LEU A 205 -5.53 17.85 -12.80
CA LEU A 205 -5.77 16.93 -11.68
C LEU A 205 -5.79 15.50 -12.21
N ILE A 206 -4.93 14.65 -11.66
CA ILE A 206 -4.92 13.21 -11.92
C ILE A 206 -5.39 12.50 -10.66
N VAL A 207 -6.48 11.74 -10.77
CA VAL A 207 -7.06 11.01 -9.63
C VAL A 207 -6.80 9.52 -9.80
N LEU A 208 -6.07 8.94 -8.87
CA LEU A 208 -5.85 7.50 -8.72
C LEU A 208 -6.77 7.00 -7.62
N ALA A 209 -7.87 6.36 -7.98
CA ALA A 209 -8.88 5.92 -7.02
C ALA A 209 -8.75 4.41 -6.75
N VAL A 210 -8.50 4.04 -5.50
CA VAL A 210 -8.34 2.64 -5.07
C VAL A 210 -9.58 2.20 -4.28
N ALA A 211 -10.25 1.15 -4.75
CA ALA A 211 -11.44 0.58 -4.12
C ALA A 211 -11.32 -0.94 -3.95
N ASN A 212 -12.06 -1.52 -3.00
CA ASN A 212 -12.13 -2.97 -2.84
C ASN A 212 -13.19 -3.61 -3.74
N THR A 213 -14.19 -2.85 -4.15
CA THR A 213 -15.30 -3.35 -4.96
C THR A 213 -15.02 -3.13 -6.44
N MET A 214 -15.13 -4.18 -7.26
CA MET A 214 -14.98 -4.04 -8.70
C MET A 214 -16.12 -3.21 -9.30
N ASP A 215 -17.35 -3.51 -8.92
CA ASP A 215 -18.55 -2.94 -9.57
C ASP A 215 -19.07 -1.69 -8.85
N LEU A 216 -18.25 -1.05 -8.01
CA LEU A 216 -18.63 0.18 -7.32
C LEU A 216 -19.17 1.25 -8.28
N PRO A 217 -18.49 1.53 -9.42
CA PRO A 217 -18.94 2.58 -10.32
C PRO A 217 -20.32 2.28 -10.92
N GLU A 218 -20.57 1.02 -11.26
CA GLU A 218 -21.80 0.59 -11.94
C GLU A 218 -22.99 0.46 -10.97
N ARG A 219 -22.75 0.02 -9.74
CA ARG A 219 -23.81 -0.27 -8.76
C ARG A 219 -24.20 0.93 -7.91
N THR A 220 -23.25 1.79 -7.60
CA THR A 220 -23.45 2.82 -6.56
C THR A 220 -23.29 4.21 -7.09
N LEU A 221 -22.40 4.45 -8.06
CA LEU A 221 -22.13 5.81 -8.53
C LEU A 221 -23.15 6.26 -9.56
N GLN A 222 -23.39 7.57 -9.59
CA GLN A 222 -24.21 8.18 -10.63
C GLN A 222 -23.64 7.89 -12.02
N PRO A 223 -24.48 7.66 -13.06
CA PRO A 223 -24.03 7.26 -14.40
C PRO A 223 -22.96 8.18 -15.02
N LYS A 224 -23.02 9.49 -14.73
CA LYS A 224 -22.03 10.48 -15.19
C LYS A 224 -20.63 10.23 -14.60
N VAL A 225 -20.57 9.84 -13.33
CA VAL A 225 -19.30 9.54 -12.63
C VAL A 225 -18.81 8.14 -13.01
N ALA A 226 -19.73 7.18 -13.12
CA ALA A 226 -19.44 5.81 -13.53
C ALA A 226 -18.81 5.75 -14.94
N SER A 227 -19.38 6.46 -15.91
CA SER A 227 -18.86 6.52 -17.28
C SER A 227 -17.43 7.03 -17.35
N ARG A 228 -17.09 8.03 -16.52
CA ARG A 228 -15.73 8.59 -16.43
C ARG A 228 -14.73 7.60 -15.82
N LEU A 229 -15.12 6.97 -14.70
CA LEU A 229 -14.30 5.96 -14.02
C LEU A 229 -14.12 4.67 -14.84
N GLY A 230 -15.05 4.39 -15.76
CA GLY A 230 -15.02 3.20 -16.61
C GLY A 230 -13.96 3.24 -17.71
N MET A 231 -13.42 4.41 -18.08
CA MET A 231 -12.48 4.54 -19.20
C MET A 231 -11.10 3.94 -18.90
N THR A 232 -10.63 4.04 -17.66
CA THR A 232 -9.30 3.55 -17.27
C THR A 232 -9.42 2.74 -15.98
N ARG A 233 -9.92 1.50 -16.14
CA ARG A 233 -10.11 0.55 -15.04
C ARG A 233 -8.96 -0.46 -15.01
N ILE A 234 -8.31 -0.59 -13.85
CA ILE A 234 -7.19 -1.50 -13.62
C ILE A 234 -7.62 -2.54 -12.57
N PRO A 235 -8.07 -3.74 -12.99
CA PRO A 235 -8.54 -4.77 -12.08
C PRO A 235 -7.37 -5.53 -11.42
N PHE A 236 -7.44 -5.67 -10.10
CA PHE A 236 -6.56 -6.50 -9.29
C PHE A 236 -7.28 -7.79 -8.90
N MET A 237 -7.10 -8.82 -9.73
CA MET A 237 -7.62 -10.16 -9.45
C MET A 237 -6.94 -10.77 -8.21
N PRO A 238 -7.62 -11.66 -7.46
CA PRO A 238 -6.98 -12.44 -6.39
C PRO A 238 -5.72 -13.14 -6.90
N TYR A 239 -4.72 -13.33 -6.04
CA TYR A 239 -3.48 -13.98 -6.45
C TYR A 239 -3.68 -15.47 -6.73
N THR A 240 -3.08 -15.94 -7.81
CA THR A 240 -3.04 -17.37 -8.13
C THR A 240 -2.08 -18.12 -7.21
N ASN A 241 -2.17 -19.45 -7.18
CA ASN A 241 -1.25 -20.27 -6.40
C ASN A 241 0.23 -20.06 -6.81
N LYS A 242 0.52 -19.81 -8.08
CA LYS A 242 1.89 -19.52 -8.55
C LYS A 242 2.36 -18.16 -8.04
N GLN A 243 1.51 -17.13 -8.16
CA GLN A 243 1.85 -15.78 -7.70
C GLN A 243 2.06 -15.70 -6.19
N LEU A 244 1.23 -16.39 -5.39
CA LEU A 244 1.43 -16.47 -3.93
C LEU A 244 2.74 -17.14 -3.56
N PHE A 245 3.10 -18.21 -4.28
CA PHE A 245 4.37 -18.89 -4.10
C PHE A 245 5.54 -17.96 -4.43
N ASP A 246 5.49 -17.28 -5.58
CA ASP A 246 6.52 -16.34 -6.02
C ASP A 246 6.67 -15.14 -5.09
N ILE A 247 5.59 -14.66 -4.48
CA ILE A 247 5.63 -13.58 -3.47
C ILE A 247 6.45 -14.02 -2.26
N VAL A 248 6.17 -15.21 -1.71
CA VAL A 248 6.89 -15.72 -0.52
C VAL A 248 8.34 -15.99 -0.86
N ARG A 249 8.58 -16.57 -2.04
CA ARG A 249 9.91 -16.82 -2.58
C ARG A 249 10.72 -15.54 -2.72
N ALA A 250 10.14 -14.49 -3.30
CA ALA A 250 10.78 -13.17 -3.43
C ALA A 250 11.05 -12.50 -2.08
N ARG A 251 10.26 -12.79 -1.03
CA ARG A 251 10.56 -12.27 0.32
C ARG A 251 11.71 -12.99 1.00
N LEU A 252 11.83 -14.29 0.78
CA LEU A 252 12.89 -15.12 1.34
C LEU A 252 14.15 -15.11 0.46
N ASP A 253 14.07 -14.53 -0.74
CA ASP A 253 15.15 -14.42 -1.73
C ASP A 253 15.68 -15.80 -2.13
N VAL A 254 14.75 -16.71 -2.41
CA VAL A 254 15.01 -18.11 -2.79
C VAL A 254 14.72 -18.28 -4.29
N ASN A 255 15.52 -19.04 -5.02
CA ASN A 255 15.26 -19.41 -6.41
C ASN A 255 14.31 -20.61 -6.51
N GLU A 256 13.82 -20.93 -7.72
CA GLU A 256 12.96 -22.10 -7.96
C GLU A 256 13.63 -23.42 -7.57
N ASP A 257 14.96 -23.49 -7.70
CA ASP A 257 15.77 -24.65 -7.37
C ASP A 257 16.11 -24.75 -5.87
N GLY A 258 15.64 -23.81 -5.04
CA GLY A 258 15.93 -23.75 -3.60
C GLY A 258 17.29 -23.15 -3.23
N THR A 259 18.01 -22.59 -4.20
CA THR A 259 19.26 -21.85 -3.98
C THR A 259 18.99 -20.37 -3.66
N PRO A 260 19.87 -19.65 -2.93
CA PRO A 260 19.68 -18.23 -2.67
C PRO A 260 19.78 -17.41 -3.97
N ALA A 261 18.83 -16.49 -4.17
CA ALA A 261 18.73 -15.64 -5.36
C ALA A 261 19.69 -14.44 -5.31
N ALA A 262 19.90 -13.86 -4.13
CA ALA A 262 20.97 -12.88 -3.90
C ALA A 262 21.72 -13.16 -2.58
N THR A 263 23.01 -12.84 -2.55
CA THR A 263 23.84 -12.90 -1.33
C THR A 263 23.58 -11.67 -0.45
N SER A 264 22.32 -11.34 -0.20
CA SER A 264 21.99 -10.26 0.74
C SER A 264 22.19 -10.76 2.17
N PRO A 265 22.88 -10.01 3.05
CA PRO A 265 23.06 -10.41 4.45
C PRO A 265 21.73 -10.57 5.20
N ALA A 266 20.65 -9.96 4.68
CA ALA A 266 19.31 -10.09 5.24
C ALA A 266 18.64 -11.45 4.99
N THR A 267 19.01 -12.14 3.90
CA THR A 267 18.34 -13.37 3.41
C THR A 267 19.18 -14.64 3.54
N GLN A 268 20.45 -14.49 3.93
CA GLN A 268 21.37 -15.62 4.14
C GLN A 268 20.80 -16.68 5.10
N GLY A 269 20.64 -17.92 4.63
CA GLY A 269 20.12 -19.05 5.40
C GLY A 269 18.59 -19.17 5.42
N CYS A 270 17.86 -18.22 4.81
CA CYS A 270 16.41 -18.29 4.72
C CYS A 270 15.93 -19.41 3.76
N GLU A 271 16.79 -19.87 2.86
CA GLU A 271 16.52 -20.96 1.92
C GLU A 271 16.26 -22.31 2.61
N THR A 272 16.85 -22.53 3.79
CA THR A 272 16.68 -23.79 4.53
C THR A 272 15.48 -23.78 5.48
N VAL A 273 14.79 -22.64 5.64
CA VAL A 273 13.70 -22.48 6.62
C VAL A 273 12.44 -23.23 6.20
N PHE A 274 12.14 -23.28 4.90
CA PHE A 274 10.96 -23.97 4.37
C PHE A 274 11.35 -25.06 3.39
N ARG A 275 10.69 -26.22 3.48
CA ARG A 275 10.71 -27.15 2.36
C ARG A 275 9.81 -26.64 1.23
N MET A 276 10.23 -26.80 -0.01
CA MET A 276 9.55 -26.17 -1.16
C MET A 276 8.14 -26.73 -1.39
N ASP A 277 7.97 -28.03 -1.18
CA ASP A 277 6.70 -28.75 -1.15
C ASP A 277 5.72 -28.19 -0.10
N ALA A 278 6.23 -27.71 1.04
CA ALA A 278 5.42 -27.03 2.05
C ALA A 278 4.90 -25.67 1.54
N LEU A 279 5.75 -24.87 0.87
CA LEU A 279 5.34 -23.59 0.28
C LEU A 279 4.33 -23.77 -0.86
N ILE A 280 4.52 -24.78 -1.72
CA ILE A 280 3.56 -25.12 -2.78
C ILE A 280 2.21 -25.51 -2.18
N PHE A 281 2.20 -26.33 -1.12
CA PHE A 281 0.98 -26.73 -0.43
C PHE A 281 0.27 -25.51 0.19
N ALA A 282 1.00 -24.66 0.90
CA ALA A 282 0.46 -23.41 1.49
C ALA A 282 -0.17 -22.51 0.42
N SER A 283 0.54 -22.30 -0.68
CA SER A 283 0.10 -21.41 -1.77
C SER A 283 -1.17 -21.94 -2.44
N LYS A 284 -1.25 -23.25 -2.71
CA LYS A 284 -2.46 -23.88 -3.24
C LYS A 284 -3.66 -23.73 -2.30
N ARG A 285 -3.44 -23.95 -1.00
CA ARG A 285 -4.52 -23.87 0.00
C ARG A 285 -5.04 -22.44 0.18
N VAL A 286 -4.14 -21.45 0.25
CA VAL A 286 -4.52 -20.03 0.43
C VAL A 286 -5.16 -19.46 -0.84
N ALA A 287 -4.67 -19.81 -2.03
CA ALA A 287 -5.28 -19.41 -3.30
C ALA A 287 -6.72 -19.90 -3.42
N ASN A 288 -6.98 -21.17 -3.06
CA ASN A 288 -8.32 -21.76 -3.13
C ASN A 288 -9.33 -21.14 -2.16
N VAL A 289 -8.87 -20.57 -1.04
CA VAL A 289 -9.76 -19.99 -0.02
C VAL A 289 -9.97 -18.50 -0.21
N SER A 290 -8.93 -17.75 -0.55
CA SER A 290 -8.98 -16.28 -0.54
C SER A 290 -8.15 -15.60 -1.62
N GLY A 291 -6.97 -16.13 -1.96
CA GLY A 291 -6.03 -15.44 -2.86
C GLY A 291 -5.43 -14.14 -2.28
N ASP A 292 -5.43 -13.98 -0.95
CA ASP A 292 -4.87 -12.82 -0.23
C ASP A 292 -3.39 -13.08 0.15
N ALA A 293 -2.50 -12.18 -0.27
CA ALA A 293 -1.07 -12.26 0.05
C ALA A 293 -0.76 -12.05 1.54
N ARG A 294 -1.54 -11.21 2.25
CA ARG A 294 -1.38 -10.99 3.70
C ARG A 294 -1.60 -12.29 4.45
N ARG A 295 -2.67 -13.01 4.10
CA ARG A 295 -2.99 -14.32 4.69
C ARG A 295 -1.90 -15.36 4.41
N MET A 296 -1.35 -15.38 3.20
CA MET A 296 -0.23 -16.26 2.86
C MET A 296 1.00 -15.98 3.73
N LEU A 297 1.41 -14.71 3.83
CA LEU A 297 2.55 -14.28 4.64
C LEU A 297 2.34 -14.58 6.13
N ASP A 298 1.13 -14.36 6.66
CA ASP A 298 0.79 -14.67 8.05
C ASP A 298 0.83 -16.17 8.36
N VAL A 299 0.39 -17.03 7.43
CA VAL A 299 0.49 -18.50 7.59
C VAL A 299 1.96 -18.92 7.66
N CYS A 300 2.79 -18.45 6.73
CA CYS A 300 4.22 -18.75 6.73
C CYS A 300 4.90 -18.21 8.00
N ARG A 301 4.59 -16.99 8.41
CA ARG A 301 5.15 -16.38 9.63
C ARG A 301 4.81 -17.19 10.88
N ARG A 302 3.55 -17.60 11.03
CA ARG A 302 3.11 -18.44 12.17
C ARG A 302 3.72 -19.84 12.14
N ALA A 303 4.01 -20.38 10.96
CA ALA A 303 4.73 -21.65 10.83
C ALA A 303 6.18 -21.53 11.32
N VAL A 304 6.86 -20.42 11.00
CA VAL A 304 8.19 -20.12 11.56
C VAL A 304 8.14 -19.93 13.07
N GLU A 305 7.17 -19.17 13.58
CA GLU A 305 6.97 -18.99 15.02
C GLU A 305 6.75 -20.33 15.75
N ALA A 306 5.90 -21.19 15.19
CA ALA A 306 5.68 -22.52 15.75
C ALA A 306 6.96 -23.37 15.71
N ALA A 307 7.74 -23.35 14.62
CA ALA A 307 9.00 -24.09 14.55
C ALA A 307 10.02 -23.60 15.60
N ASP A 308 10.14 -22.27 15.77
CA ASP A 308 10.99 -21.65 16.79
C ASP A 308 10.56 -22.05 18.22
N GLU A 309 9.26 -22.07 18.49
CA GLU A 309 8.71 -22.50 19.79
C GLU A 309 9.04 -23.97 20.09
N HIS A 310 8.89 -24.87 19.11
CA HIS A 310 9.23 -26.29 19.29
C HIS A 310 10.73 -26.52 19.47
N ALA A 311 11.56 -25.78 18.72
CA ALA A 311 13.01 -25.82 18.83
C ALA A 311 13.47 -25.35 20.22
N SER A 312 12.89 -24.24 20.70
CA SER A 312 13.16 -23.70 22.04
C SER A 312 12.72 -24.66 23.16
N ALA A 313 11.55 -25.28 23.03
CA ALA A 313 11.06 -26.25 24.02
C ALA A 313 11.94 -27.51 24.09
N ARG A 314 12.52 -27.92 22.96
CA ARG A 314 13.37 -29.12 22.85
C ARG A 314 14.87 -28.83 22.98
N HIS A 315 15.27 -27.56 23.14
CA HIS A 315 16.67 -27.11 23.16
C HIS A 315 17.47 -27.62 21.94
N GLN A 316 16.84 -27.64 20.76
CA GLN A 316 17.41 -28.12 19.51
C GLN A 316 17.44 -27.01 18.47
N ASP A 317 18.27 -27.17 17.44
CA ASP A 317 18.25 -26.28 16.28
C ASP A 317 16.92 -26.41 15.52
N PRO A 318 16.38 -25.29 15.00
CA PRO A 318 15.09 -25.28 14.34
C PRO A 318 15.13 -26.07 13.01
N VAL A 319 14.19 -27.01 12.90
CA VAL A 319 14.03 -27.92 11.76
C VAL A 319 13.29 -27.23 10.62
N PRO A 320 13.60 -27.54 9.34
CA PRO A 320 12.88 -27.00 8.19
C PRO A 320 11.38 -27.29 8.26
N ILE A 321 10.58 -26.26 7.97
CA ILE A 321 9.12 -26.33 8.05
C ILE A 321 8.57 -27.29 6.99
N THR A 322 7.73 -28.21 7.44
CA THR A 322 7.12 -29.25 6.61
C THR A 322 5.66 -28.96 6.28
N ILE A 323 5.07 -29.77 5.40
CA ILE A 323 3.64 -29.70 5.06
C ILE A 323 2.75 -29.89 6.30
N HIS A 324 3.17 -30.73 7.26
CA HIS A 324 2.41 -31.00 8.47
C HIS A 324 2.31 -29.74 9.34
N ASP A 325 3.42 -29.04 9.54
CA ASP A 325 3.47 -27.83 10.35
C ASP A 325 2.56 -26.72 9.78
N ILE A 326 2.60 -26.55 8.45
CA ILE A 326 1.73 -25.59 7.76
C ILE A 326 0.26 -25.97 7.90
N ARG A 327 -0.07 -27.27 7.78
CA ARG A 327 -1.45 -27.76 7.96
C ARG A 327 -1.95 -27.47 9.37
N ASP A 328 -1.15 -27.78 10.39
CA ASP A 328 -1.49 -27.54 11.79
C ASP A 328 -1.69 -26.06 12.08
N VAL A 329 -0.88 -25.19 11.49
CA VAL A 329 -1.04 -23.73 11.62
C VAL A 329 -2.34 -23.27 10.96
N MET A 330 -2.62 -23.68 9.72
CA MET A 330 -3.85 -23.29 9.03
C MET A 330 -5.09 -23.77 9.78
N ASP A 331 -5.04 -24.99 10.32
CA ASP A 331 -6.13 -25.55 11.10
C ASP A 331 -6.32 -24.82 12.44
N ARG A 332 -5.23 -24.45 13.13
CA ARG A 332 -5.29 -23.59 14.33
C ARG A 332 -5.88 -22.22 14.00
N MET A 333 -5.48 -21.62 12.88
CA MET A 333 -6.04 -20.33 12.40
C MET A 333 -7.53 -20.42 12.08
N ALA A 334 -8.00 -21.57 11.56
CA ALA A 334 -9.42 -21.80 11.31
C ALA A 334 -10.19 -22.07 12.61
N ARG A 335 -9.59 -22.81 13.55
CA ARG A 335 -10.22 -23.19 14.83
C ARG A 335 -10.26 -22.06 15.85
N SER A 336 -9.35 -21.08 15.80
CA SER A 336 -9.25 -19.98 16.76
C SER A 336 -10.44 -18.99 16.77
N GLY A 337 -11.55 -19.35 16.15
CA GLY A 337 -12.80 -18.60 16.17
C GLY A 337 -13.68 -18.92 17.37
N ARG A 338 -14.96 -18.51 17.27
CA ARG A 338 -15.98 -18.68 18.31
C ARG A 338 -16.11 -20.13 18.81
N ALA A 339 -15.87 -21.12 17.95
CA ALA A 339 -15.93 -22.53 18.31
C ALA A 339 -14.89 -22.95 19.37
N ALA A 340 -13.63 -22.52 19.24
CA ALA A 340 -12.61 -22.81 20.26
C ALA A 340 -12.90 -22.07 21.58
N HIS A 341 -13.43 -20.85 21.50
CA HIS A 341 -13.83 -20.11 22.69
C HIS A 341 -14.99 -20.81 23.41
N MET A 342 -16.02 -21.25 22.67
CA MET A 342 -17.14 -22.02 23.20
C MET A 342 -16.69 -23.35 23.81
N ALA A 343 -15.70 -24.02 23.22
CA ALA A 343 -15.13 -25.24 23.77
C ALA A 343 -14.38 -25.00 25.10
N GLY A 344 -13.76 -23.82 25.27
CA GLY A 344 -13.07 -23.42 26.49
C GLY A 344 -13.97 -22.88 27.62
N LEU A 345 -15.27 -22.68 27.37
CA LEU A 345 -16.20 -22.20 28.38
C LEU A 345 -16.45 -23.23 29.49
N SER A 346 -16.80 -22.74 30.68
CA SER A 346 -17.24 -23.57 31.80
C SER A 346 -18.53 -24.33 31.46
N LEU A 347 -18.79 -25.45 32.15
CA LEU A 347 -19.99 -26.26 31.93
C LEU A 347 -21.28 -25.44 32.05
N HIS A 348 -21.37 -24.55 33.04
CA HIS A 348 -22.52 -23.67 33.26
C HIS A 348 -22.75 -22.70 32.11
N ALA A 349 -21.67 -22.10 31.57
CA ALA A 349 -21.76 -21.21 30.42
C ALA A 349 -22.18 -21.96 29.13
N LYS A 350 -21.74 -23.21 28.96
CA LYS A 350 -22.18 -24.07 27.86
C LYS A 350 -23.67 -24.46 27.97
N LEU A 351 -24.13 -24.81 29.17
CA LEU A 351 -25.55 -25.08 29.45
C LEU A 351 -26.44 -23.87 29.18
N LEU A 352 -26.00 -22.68 29.60
CA LEU A 352 -26.71 -21.43 29.33
C LEU A 352 -26.81 -21.17 27.82
N LEU A 353 -25.69 -21.29 27.08
CA LEU A 353 -25.72 -21.13 25.62
C LEU A 353 -26.62 -22.15 24.93
N ALA A 354 -26.62 -23.41 25.38
CA ALA A 354 -27.51 -24.44 24.86
C ALA A 354 -28.99 -24.10 25.11
N SER A 355 -29.30 -23.52 26.28
CA SER A 355 -30.68 -23.09 26.60
C SER A 355 -31.18 -21.90 25.78
N CYS A 356 -30.28 -21.08 25.20
CA CYS A 356 -30.65 -19.96 24.33
C CYS A 356 -30.85 -20.34 22.86
N VAL A 357 -30.48 -21.56 22.47
CA VAL A 357 -30.61 -22.06 21.09
C VAL A 357 -31.87 -22.91 20.90
N VAL A 358 -32.50 -23.33 22.01
CA VAL A 358 -33.86 -23.90 22.07
C VAL A 358 -34.86 -22.75 22.16
#